data_AF-A0A957IZN0-F1
#
_entry.id   AF-A0A957IZN0-F1
#
_cell.length_a   1.000
_cell.length_b   1.000
_cell.length_c   1.000
_cell.angle_alpha   90.00
_cell.angle_beta   90.00
_cell.angle_gamma   90.00
#
_symmetry.space_group_name_H-M   'P 1'
#
loop_
_entity.id
_entity.type
_entity.pdbx_description
1 polymer ?
#
loop_
_entity_poly.entity_id
_entity_poly.type
_entity_poly.pdbx_seq_one_letter_code
_entity_poly.pdbx_strand_id
1 'polypeptide(L)'
;MTEATRQGEALTRRSFLKLGLGALSGLAVLEMGGASLLFMQPRSLDGAFGGVVAAGAVDSFPVGTVTEFPDGRFFLVRAADGGFLAVYSRCTHLGCSVSWEAEAQHFFCPCHASS
;
A
#
# COMPACT_ATOMS: atom_id res chain seq x y z
N MET A 1 13.44 1.13 67.29
CA MET A 1 12.40 0.52 66.42
C MET A 1 11.23 1.47 66.41
N THR A 2 11.25 2.46 65.51
CA THR A 2 10.14 3.39 65.32
C THR A 2 9.89 3.44 63.83
N GLU A 3 8.71 2.92 63.46
CA GLU A 3 8.18 2.76 62.12
C GLU A 3 8.20 4.07 61.33
N ALA A 4 8.91 4.06 60.21
CA ALA A 4 8.70 5.02 59.14
C ALA A 4 7.38 4.68 58.43
N THR A 5 6.27 5.19 58.95
CA THR A 5 4.99 5.20 58.23
C THR A 5 5.17 5.92 56.89
N ARG A 6 5.10 5.16 55.78
CA ARG A 6 4.94 5.70 54.43
C ARG A 6 3.59 6.41 54.35
N GLN A 7 3.59 7.72 54.61
CA GLN A 7 2.45 8.60 54.33
C GLN A 7 2.28 8.68 52.80
N GLY A 8 1.25 8.04 52.26
CA GLY A 8 0.84 8.28 50.89
C GLY A 8 0.27 9.69 50.79
N GLU A 9 0.98 10.60 50.10
CA GLU A 9 0.52 11.99 49.91
C GLU A 9 -0.88 12.00 49.27
N ALA A 10 -1.84 12.65 49.94
CA ALA A 10 -3.18 12.84 49.38
C ALA A 10 -3.08 13.68 48.09
N LEU A 11 -3.69 13.19 47.00
CA LEU A 11 -3.66 13.87 45.70
C LEU A 11 -4.21 15.30 45.82
N THR A 12 -3.35 16.29 45.60
CA THR A 12 -3.81 17.69 45.56
C THR A 12 -4.68 17.92 44.31
N ARG A 13 -5.63 18.87 44.38
CA ARG A 13 -6.48 19.24 43.23
C ARG A 13 -5.65 19.57 41.99
N ARG A 14 -4.52 20.26 42.16
CA ARG A 14 -3.59 20.59 41.08
C ARG A 14 -2.92 19.35 40.50
N SER A 15 -2.50 18.41 41.33
CA SER A 15 -1.92 17.14 40.89
C SER A 15 -2.94 16.29 40.13
N PHE A 16 -4.19 16.24 40.60
CA PHE A 16 -5.29 15.56 39.91
C PHE A 16 -5.55 16.17 38.52
N LEU A 17 -5.66 17.50 38.41
CA LEU A 17 -5.87 18.18 37.14
C LEU A 17 -4.69 17.98 36.17
N LYS A 18 -3.45 18.00 36.66
CA LYS A 18 -2.26 17.72 35.83
C LYS A 18 -2.23 16.28 35.33
N LEU A 19 -2.57 15.32 36.18
CA LEU A 19 -2.64 13.91 35.81
C LEU A 19 -3.74 13.69 34.76
N GLY A 20 -4.93 14.26 34.96
CA GLY A 20 -6.03 14.19 34.01
C GLY A 20 -5.68 14.82 32.67
N LEU A 21 -5.11 16.03 32.67
CA LEU A 21 -4.65 16.69 31.44
C LEU A 21 -3.56 15.87 30.74
N GLY A 22 -2.58 15.34 31.48
CA GLY A 22 -1.53 14.49 30.92
C GLY A 22 -2.07 13.19 30.30
N ALA A 23 -3.03 12.55 30.95
CA ALA A 23 -3.69 11.34 30.41
C ALA A 23 -4.47 11.65 29.12
N LEU A 24 -5.25 12.74 29.11
CA LEU A 24 -6.01 13.17 27.93
C LEU A 24 -5.08 13.57 26.77
N SER A 25 -4.00 14.31 27.05
CA SER A 25 -3.00 14.65 26.05
C SER A 25 -2.29 13.41 25.50
N GLY A 26 -1.95 12.44 26.38
CA GLY A 26 -1.36 11.17 25.97
C GLY A 26 -2.28 10.36 25.05
N LEU A 27 -3.57 10.27 25.38
CA LEU A 27 -4.57 9.63 24.54
C LEU A 27 -4.70 10.34 23.19
N ALA A 28 -4.80 11.66 23.18
CA ALA A 28 -4.90 12.44 21.94
C ALA A 28 -3.69 12.22 21.01
N VAL A 29 -2.47 12.17 21.56
CA VAL A 29 -1.25 11.87 20.79
C VAL A 29 -1.29 10.45 20.23
N LEU A 30 -1.76 9.47 21.01
CA LEU A 30 -1.91 8.09 20.54
C LEU A 30 -2.93 7.98 19.41
N GLU A 31 -4.08 8.66 19.51
CA GLU A 31 -5.11 8.68 18.48
C GLU A 31 -4.61 9.34 17.20
N MET A 32 -3.98 10.52 17.30
CA MET A 32 -3.39 11.20 16.15
C MET A 32 -2.29 10.37 15.49
N GLY A 33 -1.40 9.79 16.29
CA GLY A 33 -0.34 8.91 15.80
C GLY A 33 -0.92 7.68 15.10
N GLY A 34 -1.89 7.01 15.73
CA GLY A 34 -2.59 5.87 15.16
C GLY A 34 -3.29 6.20 13.84
N ALA A 35 -4.08 7.27 13.81
CA ALA A 35 -4.74 7.74 12.59
C ALA A 35 -3.76 8.08 11.47
N SER A 36 -2.61 8.70 11.81
CA SER A 36 -1.57 9.01 10.84
C SER A 36 -0.96 7.74 10.23
N LEU A 37 -0.67 6.73 11.06
CA LEU A 37 -0.14 5.44 10.58
C LEU A 37 -1.15 4.70 9.70
N LEU A 38 -2.43 4.66 10.10
CA LEU A 38 -3.50 4.04 9.31
C LEU A 38 -3.75 4.78 7.98
N PHE A 39 -3.55 6.10 7.96
CA PHE A 39 -3.64 6.90 6.75
C PHE A 39 -2.51 6.59 5.76
N MET A 40 -1.30 6.31 6.26
CA MET A 40 -0.15 5.94 5.41
C MET A 40 -0.24 4.51 4.84
N GLN A 41 -1.16 3.67 5.33
CA GLN A 41 -1.33 2.33 4.79
C GLN A 41 -1.93 2.36 3.38
N PRO A 42 -1.45 1.51 2.45
CA PRO A 42 -2.01 1.42 1.12
C PRO A 42 -3.46 0.92 1.19
N ARG A 43 -4.36 1.57 0.46
CA ARG A 43 -5.74 1.13 0.27
C ARG A 43 -5.92 0.58 -1.13
N SER A 44 -6.58 -0.56 -1.25
CA SER A 44 -7.09 -1.04 -2.53
C SER A 44 -8.33 -0.23 -2.90
N LEU A 45 -8.35 0.31 -4.11
CA LEU A 45 -9.53 0.95 -4.69
C LEU A 45 -10.00 0.09 -5.87
N ASP A 46 -11.31 -0.06 -6.02
CA ASP A 46 -11.88 -0.77 -7.17
C ASP A 46 -11.49 -0.07 -8.47
N GLY A 47 -11.14 -0.86 -9.50
CA GLY A 47 -10.64 -0.35 -10.77
C GLY A 47 -9.17 0.09 -10.76
N ALA A 48 -8.48 0.03 -9.62
CA ALA A 48 -7.05 0.37 -9.51
C ALA A 48 -6.23 -0.79 -8.91
N PHE A 49 -4.90 -0.61 -8.87
CA PHE A 49 -3.98 -1.56 -8.27
C PHE A 49 -4.39 -1.94 -6.83
N GLY A 50 -4.45 -3.25 -6.58
CA GLY A 50 -4.88 -3.83 -5.30
C GLY A 50 -6.38 -4.15 -5.24
N GLY A 51 -7.19 -3.71 -6.20
CA GLY A 51 -8.61 -4.06 -6.35
C GLY A 51 -8.88 -4.92 -7.58
N VAL A 52 -10.17 -5.19 -7.83
CA VAL A 52 -10.62 -5.85 -9.07
C VAL A 52 -10.65 -4.81 -10.19
N VAL A 53 -10.01 -5.12 -11.32
CA VAL A 53 -9.98 -4.25 -12.52
C VAL A 53 -10.83 -4.88 -13.62
N ALA A 54 -11.85 -4.16 -14.07
CA ALA A 54 -12.66 -4.57 -15.23
C ALA A 54 -11.91 -4.22 -16.52
N ALA A 55 -11.30 -5.22 -17.16
CA ALA A 55 -10.46 -4.99 -18.35
C ALA A 55 -11.27 -4.59 -19.59
N GLY A 56 -12.51 -5.05 -19.73
CA GLY A 56 -13.37 -4.80 -20.89
C GLY A 56 -13.92 -6.09 -21.49
N ALA A 57 -14.49 -5.98 -22.69
CA ALA A 57 -15.03 -7.13 -23.43
C ALA A 57 -13.88 -7.97 -24.03
N VAL A 58 -14.04 -9.30 -24.09
CA VAL A 58 -13.01 -10.19 -24.65
C VAL A 58 -12.66 -9.82 -26.10
N ASP A 59 -13.66 -9.41 -26.88
CA ASP A 59 -13.50 -9.08 -28.30
C ASP A 59 -12.73 -7.79 -28.55
N SER A 60 -12.52 -6.94 -27.53
CA SER A 60 -11.72 -5.73 -27.69
C SER A 60 -10.21 -5.99 -27.71
N PHE A 61 -9.77 -7.22 -27.43
CA PHE A 61 -8.36 -7.59 -27.41
C PHE A 61 -8.08 -8.55 -28.56
N PRO A 62 -7.39 -8.16 -29.64
CA PRO A 62 -7.05 -9.08 -30.72
C PRO A 62 -6.05 -10.16 -30.27
N VAL A 63 -6.07 -11.32 -30.92
CA VAL A 63 -5.12 -12.40 -30.64
C VAL A 63 -3.69 -11.94 -30.93
N GLY A 64 -2.76 -12.24 -30.03
CA GLY A 64 -1.35 -11.86 -30.16
C GLY A 64 -1.02 -10.43 -29.70
N THR A 65 -1.97 -9.72 -29.09
CA THR A 65 -1.72 -8.35 -28.60
C THR A 65 -1.36 -8.30 -27.13
N VAL A 66 -0.60 -7.27 -26.77
CA VAL A 66 -0.33 -6.87 -25.39
C VAL A 66 -0.96 -5.50 -25.17
N THR A 67 -1.83 -5.39 -24.17
CA THR A 67 -2.51 -4.13 -23.82
C THR A 67 -2.11 -3.71 -22.42
N GLU A 68 -1.70 -2.46 -22.26
CA GLU A 68 -1.28 -1.92 -20.96
C GLU A 68 -2.49 -1.39 -20.16
N PHE A 69 -2.50 -1.70 -18.86
CA PHE A 69 -3.43 -1.16 -17.87
C PHE A 69 -2.64 -0.39 -16.79
N PRO A 70 -2.37 0.91 -16.98
CA PRO A 70 -1.53 1.69 -16.08
C PRO A 70 -2.08 1.76 -14.65
N ASP A 71 -3.38 1.97 -14.49
CA ASP A 71 -4.04 2.07 -13.18
C ASP A 71 -4.01 0.73 -12.40
N GLY A 72 -4.10 -0.39 -13.14
CA GLY A 72 -3.95 -1.73 -12.59
C GLY A 72 -2.50 -2.19 -12.45
N ARG A 73 -1.55 -1.46 -13.05
CA ARG A 73 -0.11 -1.76 -13.11
C ARG A 73 0.18 -3.14 -13.71
N PHE A 74 -0.49 -3.50 -14.79
CA PHE A 74 -0.23 -4.77 -15.49
C PHE A 74 -0.41 -4.63 -17.00
N PHE A 75 0.12 -5.61 -17.73
CA PHE A 75 -0.12 -5.82 -19.14
C PHE A 75 -1.04 -7.03 -19.32
N LEU A 76 -2.05 -6.91 -20.16
CA LEU A 76 -2.89 -8.01 -20.58
C LEU A 76 -2.37 -8.56 -21.91
N VAL A 77 -1.85 -9.78 -21.88
CA VAL A 77 -1.40 -10.52 -23.05
C VAL A 77 -2.54 -11.42 -23.51
N ARG A 78 -2.94 -11.30 -24.78
CA ARG A 78 -3.82 -12.29 -25.43
C ARG A 78 -2.97 -13.22 -26.28
N ALA A 79 -2.79 -14.45 -25.81
CA ALA A 79 -1.98 -15.47 -26.48
C ALA A 79 -2.62 -15.96 -27.78
N ALA A 80 -1.80 -16.57 -28.64
CA ALA A 80 -2.21 -17.04 -29.97
C ALA A 80 -3.33 -18.10 -29.95
N ASP A 81 -3.42 -18.87 -28.86
CA ASP A 81 -4.46 -19.86 -28.60
C ASP A 81 -5.76 -19.25 -28.05
N GLY A 82 -5.82 -17.91 -27.92
CA GLY A 82 -6.95 -17.18 -27.37
C GLY A 82 -6.93 -17.03 -25.85
N GLY A 83 -5.93 -17.60 -25.16
CA GLY A 83 -5.75 -17.45 -23.72
C GLY A 83 -5.36 -16.02 -23.31
N PHE A 84 -5.56 -15.71 -22.03
CA PHE A 84 -5.17 -14.43 -21.45
C PHE A 84 -4.15 -14.63 -20.33
N LEU A 85 -3.16 -13.75 -20.27
CA LEU A 85 -2.18 -13.66 -19.19
C LEU A 85 -2.06 -12.20 -18.73
N ALA A 86 -2.25 -11.96 -17.44
CA ALA A 86 -1.96 -10.66 -16.83
C ALA A 86 -0.54 -10.65 -16.25
N VAL A 87 0.30 -9.74 -16.73
CA VAL A 87 1.71 -9.63 -16.34
C VAL A 87 1.92 -8.32 -15.58
N TYR A 88 2.39 -8.38 -14.34
CA TYR A 88 2.62 -7.20 -13.51
C TYR A 88 3.72 -6.30 -14.13
N SER A 89 3.48 -4.98 -14.24
CA SER A 89 4.40 -4.03 -14.90
C SER A 89 5.60 -3.62 -14.03
N ARG A 90 6.05 -4.51 -13.14
CA ARG A 90 7.12 -4.26 -12.18
C ARG A 90 8.21 -5.32 -12.31
N CYS A 91 9.43 -4.86 -12.57
CA CYS A 91 10.60 -5.70 -12.66
C CYS A 91 10.86 -6.38 -11.31
N THR A 92 11.11 -7.69 -11.34
CA THR A 92 11.36 -8.51 -10.15
C THR A 92 12.71 -8.23 -9.48
N HIS A 93 13.62 -7.51 -10.13
CA HIS A 93 14.93 -7.17 -9.56
C HIS A 93 14.79 -6.16 -8.41
N LEU A 94 14.52 -4.89 -8.72
CA LEU A 94 14.39 -3.80 -7.73
C LEU A 94 13.12 -2.98 -7.92
N GLY A 95 12.19 -3.47 -8.75
CA GLY A 95 10.87 -2.89 -8.84
C GLY A 95 10.72 -1.69 -9.79
N CYS A 96 11.67 -1.49 -10.71
CA CYS A 96 11.50 -0.54 -11.81
C CYS A 96 10.27 -0.88 -12.66
N SER A 97 9.70 0.12 -13.33
CA SER A 97 8.67 -0.12 -14.34
C SER A 97 9.25 -0.86 -15.53
N VAL A 98 8.48 -1.81 -16.04
CA VAL A 98 8.79 -2.57 -17.26
C VAL A 98 7.94 -2.03 -18.41
N SER A 99 8.49 -1.98 -19.62
CA SER A 99 7.77 -1.64 -20.85
C SER A 99 7.65 -2.85 -21.78
N TRP A 100 6.62 -2.88 -22.61
CA TRP A 100 6.51 -3.83 -23.71
C TRP A 100 7.12 -3.22 -24.99
N GLU A 101 8.07 -3.90 -25.63
CA GLU A 101 8.62 -3.50 -26.93
C GLU A 101 8.05 -4.40 -28.03
N ALA A 102 7.11 -3.87 -28.81
CA ALA A 102 6.36 -4.65 -29.78
C ALA A 102 7.23 -5.19 -30.92
N GLU A 103 8.27 -4.45 -31.33
CA GLU A 103 9.17 -4.85 -32.41
C GLU A 103 10.04 -6.06 -32.00
N ALA A 104 10.47 -6.10 -30.75
CA ALA A 104 11.30 -7.17 -30.19
C ALA A 104 10.48 -8.30 -29.53
N GLN A 105 9.16 -8.11 -29.39
CA GLN A 105 8.23 -9.05 -28.75
C GLN A 105 8.69 -9.47 -27.34
N HIS A 106 9.21 -8.52 -26.56
CA HIS A 106 9.67 -8.77 -25.20
C HIS A 106 9.30 -7.65 -24.23
N PHE A 107 9.40 -7.97 -22.95
CA PHE A 107 9.33 -6.98 -21.88
C PHE A 107 10.74 -6.46 -21.61
N PHE A 108 10.90 -5.16 -21.40
CA PHE A 108 12.21 -4.55 -21.16
C PHE A 108 12.19 -3.66 -19.93
N CYS A 109 13.24 -3.75 -19.12
CA CYS A 109 13.50 -2.89 -17.97
C CYS A 109 14.84 -2.15 -18.15
N PRO A 110 14.83 -0.81 -18.29
CA PRO A 110 16.04 -0.03 -18.61
C PRO A 110 17.04 0.06 -17.44
N CYS A 111 16.63 -0.22 -16.21
CA CYS A 111 17.48 -0.02 -15.04
C CYS A 111 18.78 -0.84 -15.05
N HIS A 112 18.71 -2.11 -15.47
CA HIS A 112 19.86 -3.01 -15.55
C HIS A 112 19.76 -3.93 -16.78
N ALA A 113 19.04 -3.49 -17.83
CA ALA A 113 18.78 -4.24 -19.05
C ALA A 113 18.23 -5.67 -18.82
N SER A 114 17.24 -5.80 -17.92
CA SER A 114 16.51 -7.05 -17.76
C SER A 114 15.46 -7.15 -18.87
N SER A 115 15.35 -8.34 -19.45
CA SER A 115 14.31 -8.73 -20.42
C SER A 115 13.57 -9.97 -19.96
#